data_AF-A0A7X8GDR0-F1
#
_entry.id   AF-A0A7X8GDR0-F1
#
_cell.length_a   1.000
_cell.length_b   1.000
_cell.length_c   1.000
_cell.angle_alpha   90.00
_cell.angle_beta   90.00
_cell.angle_gamma   90.00
#
_symmetry.space_group_name_H-M   'P 1'
#
loop_
_entity.id
_entity.type
_entity.pdbx_description
1 polymer ?
#
loop_
_entity_poly.entity_id
_entity_poly.type
_entity_poly.pdbx_seq_one_letter_code
_entity_poly.pdbx_strand_id
1 'polypeptide(L)'
;QGNNYRQATLSEIPVYAEVNVGDTIVTNSFSNIYPTNILIGLVSDVYKSEHDNFYNIEITLSTDFKNLEFVYIVQNLYKDERDFLELGEKTW
;
A
#
# COMPACT_ATOMS: atom_id res chain seq x y z
N GLN A 1 -17.00 16.02 4.58
CA GLN A 1 -16.10 16.52 3.51
C GLN A 1 -15.95 15.39 2.50
N GLY A 2 -16.05 15.69 1.21
CA GLY A 2 -16.06 14.66 0.17
C GLY A 2 -14.66 14.11 -0.03
N ASN A 3 -14.43 12.87 0.39
CA ASN A 3 -13.21 12.13 0.05
C ASN A 3 -13.10 12.11 -1.47
N ASN A 4 -12.11 12.80 -2.01
CA ASN A 4 -11.80 12.74 -3.43
C ASN A 4 -11.41 11.29 -3.76
N TYR A 5 -12.19 10.62 -4.60
CA TYR A 5 -11.96 9.21 -4.98
C TYR A 5 -10.67 9.00 -5.78
N ARG A 6 -9.99 10.09 -6.17
CA ARG A 6 -8.68 10.07 -6.81
C ARG A 6 -7.53 10.34 -5.84
N GLN A 7 -7.82 10.53 -4.56
CA GLN A 7 -6.81 10.76 -3.53
C GLN A 7 -6.82 9.61 -2.51
N ALA A 8 -5.63 9.22 -2.07
CA ALA A 8 -5.44 8.32 -0.94
C ALA A 8 -4.31 8.83 -0.06
N THR A 9 -4.30 8.40 1.20
CA THR A 9 -3.27 8.75 2.18
C THR A 9 -2.54 7.49 2.60
N LEU A 10 -1.21 7.51 2.49
CA LEU A 10 -0.33 6.50 3.06
C LEU A 10 0.23 7.06 4.36
N SER A 11 -0.04 6.37 5.46
CA SER A 11 0.50 6.68 6.79
C SER A 11 1.61 5.69 7.16
N GLU A 12 2.28 5.94 8.28
CA GLU A 12 3.33 5.06 8.85
C GLU A 12 4.61 4.96 8.01
N ILE A 13 4.88 5.96 7.16
CA ILE A 13 6.12 6.00 6.39
C ILE A 13 7.24 6.57 7.26
N PRO A 14 8.38 5.88 7.42
CA PRO A 14 9.45 6.36 8.28
C PRO A 14 10.04 7.68 7.77
N VAL A 15 10.39 8.59 8.68
CA VAL A 15 10.99 9.89 8.31
C VAL A 15 12.34 9.82 7.60
N TYR A 16 13.02 8.68 7.65
CA TYR A 16 14.27 8.46 6.91
C TYR A 16 14.04 7.98 5.47
N ALA A 17 12.80 7.65 5.08
CA ALA A 17 12.49 7.31 3.71
C ALA A 17 12.52 8.59 2.86
N GLU A 18 13.38 8.63 1.86
CA GLU A 18 13.42 9.71 0.88
C GLU A 18 12.20 9.60 -0.03
N VAL A 19 11.23 10.49 0.15
CA VAL A 19 10.00 10.56 -0.66
C VAL A 19 9.84 11.98 -1.17
N ASN A 20 9.64 12.13 -2.47
CA ASN A 20 9.44 13.41 -3.14
C ASN A 20 8.09 13.46 -3.86
N VAL A 21 7.56 14.68 -4.01
CA VAL A 21 6.36 14.92 -4.82
C VAL A 21 6.66 14.56 -6.28
N GLY A 22 5.78 13.77 -6.88
CA GLY A 22 5.96 13.20 -8.22
C GLY A 22 6.52 11.78 -8.26
N ASP A 23 6.93 11.21 -7.12
CA ASP A 23 7.38 9.82 -7.07
C ASP A 23 6.24 8.84 -7.37
N THR A 24 6.58 7.69 -7.94
CA THR A 24 5.64 6.64 -8.33
C THR A 24 5.51 5.60 -7.23
N ILE A 25 4.27 5.28 -6.86
CA ILE A 25 3.95 4.29 -5.84
C ILE A 25 3.49 3.01 -6.51
N VAL A 26 4.19 1.92 -6.21
CA VAL A 26 3.90 0.58 -6.71
C VAL A 26 3.75 -0.41 -5.56
N THR A 27 2.95 -1.46 -5.76
CA THR A 27 2.86 -2.56 -4.79
C THR A 27 4.20 -3.27 -4.66
N ASN A 28 4.67 -3.43 -3.43
CA ASN A 28 5.84 -4.23 -3.14
C ASN A 28 5.49 -5.72 -3.10
N SER A 29 6.52 -6.58 -3.18
CA SER A 29 6.38 -8.04 -3.03
C SER A 29 6.27 -8.52 -1.59
N PHE A 30 6.22 -7.59 -0.64
CA PHE A 30 6.29 -7.91 0.78
C PHE A 30 4.93 -8.36 1.32
N SER A 31 3.85 -7.89 0.70
CA SER A 31 2.51 -8.41 0.99
C SER A 31 2.30 -9.72 0.25
N ASN A 32 2.26 -10.83 1.00
CA ASN A 32 1.90 -12.17 0.50
C ASN A 32 0.48 -12.27 -0.09
N ILE A 33 -0.24 -11.15 -0.16
CA ILE A 33 -1.63 -11.02 -0.57
C ILE A 33 -1.72 -10.26 -1.91
N TYR A 34 -0.77 -9.39 -2.25
CA TYR A 34 -0.85 -8.55 -3.44
C TYR A 34 0.26 -8.89 -4.45
N PRO A 35 -0.04 -8.89 -5.76
CA PRO A 35 0.98 -8.99 -6.79
C PRO A 35 1.93 -7.80 -6.69
N THR A 36 3.17 -8.04 -7.05
CA THR A 36 4.23 -7.02 -7.08
C THR A 36 4.05 -6.15 -8.33
N ASN A 37 4.54 -4.91 -8.29
CA ASN A 37 4.65 -4.04 -9.46
C ASN A 37 3.31 -3.55 -10.06
N ILE A 38 2.27 -3.41 -9.24
CA ILE A 38 1.02 -2.74 -9.64
C ILE A 38 1.15 -1.25 -9.34
N LEU A 39 0.93 -0.40 -10.35
CA LEU A 39 0.89 1.06 -10.19
C LEU A 39 -0.34 1.46 -9.36
N ILE A 40 -0.09 2.15 -8.25
CA ILE A 40 -1.14 2.71 -7.39
C ILE A 40 -1.39 4.16 -7.78
N GLY A 41 -0.32 4.95 -7.92
CA GLY A 41 -0.44 6.39 -8.12
C GLY A 41 0.88 7.15 -8.03
N LEU A 42 0.76 8.46 -7.92
CA LEU A 42 1.86 9.41 -7.77
C LEU A 42 1.74 10.17 -6.45
N VAL A 43 2.87 10.48 -5.82
CA VAL A 43 2.89 11.34 -4.62
C VAL A 43 2.45 12.76 -5.00
N SER A 44 1.39 13.25 -4.36
CA SER A 44 0.91 14.63 -4.52
C SER A 44 1.39 15.54 -3.41
N ASP A 45 1.50 15.05 -2.18
CA ASP A 45 2.01 15.83 -1.04
C ASP A 45 2.64 14.94 0.03
N VAL A 46 3.56 15.50 0.82
CA VAL A 46 4.23 14.81 1.94
C VAL A 46 4.23 15.75 3.14
N TYR A 47 3.55 15.34 4.21
CA TYR A 47 3.48 16.12 5.44
C TYR A 47 3.79 15.26 6.66
N LYS A 48 4.47 15.86 7.64
CA LYS A 48 4.83 15.18 8.88
C LYS A 48 3.63 15.18 9.84
N SER A 49 3.34 14.04 10.46
CA SER A 49 2.41 14.01 11.60
C SER A 49 3.03 14.76 12.78
N GLU A 50 2.29 15.68 13.40
CA GLU A 50 2.81 16.52 14.49
C GLU A 50 3.30 15.74 15.72
N HIS A 51 2.78 14.53 15.92
CA HIS A 51 3.04 13.72 17.11
C HIS A 51 3.99 12.55 16.88
N ASP A 52 4.39 12.27 15.64
CA ASP A 52 5.06 11.01 15.32
C ASP A 52 6.23 11.17 14.35
N ASN A 53 7.18 10.24 14.42
CA ASN A 53 8.33 10.17 13.49
C ASN A 53 7.94 9.49 12.16
N PHE A 54 6.70 9.72 11.72
CA PHE A 54 6.16 9.19 10.48
C PHE A 54 5.66 10.33 9.58
N TYR A 55 5.89 10.17 8.28
CA TYR A 55 5.26 10.96 7.25
C TYR A 55 3.89 10.39 6.91
N ASN A 56 2.96 11.28 6.63
CA ASN A 56 1.78 10.97 5.83
C ASN A 56 2.05 11.48 4.42
N ILE A 57 1.76 10.62 3.46
CA ILE A 57 1.91 10.92 2.04
C ILE A 57 0.52 10.96 1.44
N GLU A 58 0.16 12.09 0.84
CA GLU A 58 -1.01 12.18 -0.01
C GLU A 58 -0.63 11.74 -1.42
N ILE A 59 -1.48 10.91 -2.02
CA ILE A 59 -1.21 10.30 -3.31
C ILE A 59 -2.39 10.51 -4.25
N THR A 60 -2.09 10.77 -5.51
CA THR A 60 -3.08 10.78 -6.59
C THR A 60 -3.12 9.39 -7.22
N LEU A 61 -4.26 8.73 -7.08
CA LEU A 61 -4.50 7.40 -7.64
C LEU A 61 -4.51 7.47 -9.17
N SER A 62 -3.74 6.60 -9.82
CA SER A 62 -3.74 6.49 -11.28
C SER A 62 -5.01 5.80 -11.80
N THR A 63 -5.60 4.92 -10.99
CA THR A 63 -6.83 4.21 -11.31
C THR A 63 -8.06 5.05 -11.00
N ASP A 64 -9.00 5.13 -11.95
CA ASP A 64 -10.30 5.74 -11.73
C ASP A 64 -11.28 4.72 -11.13
N PHE A 65 -11.42 4.74 -9.81
CA PHE A 65 -12.36 3.89 -9.07
C PHE A 65 -13.84 4.17 -9.39
N LYS A 66 -14.16 5.27 -10.09
CA LYS A 66 -15.53 5.57 -10.53
C LYS A 66 -15.96 4.75 -11.75
N ASN A 67 -14.99 4.28 -12.56
CA ASN A 67 -15.22 3.58 -13.82
C ASN A 67 -14.47 2.23 -13.85
N LEU A 68 -14.79 1.34 -12.91
CA LEU A 68 -14.21 0.01 -12.86
C LEU A 68 -15.01 -0.96 -13.75
N GLU A 69 -14.37 -1.49 -14.80
CA GLU A 69 -14.97 -2.50 -15.69
C GLU A 69 -14.47 -3.92 -15.36
N PHE A 70 -13.20 -4.06 -14.98
CA PHE A 70 -12.58 -5.34 -14.63
C PHE A 70 -11.93 -5.25 -13.26
N VAL A 71 -12.30 -6.17 -12.36
CA VAL A 71 -11.69 -6.32 -11.03
C VAL A 71 -11.06 -7.70 -10.92
N TYR A 72 -9.88 -7.76 -10.30
CA TYR A 72 -9.17 -9.01 -10.06
C TYR A 72 -9.30 -9.38 -8.58
N ILE A 73 -9.71 -10.62 -8.31
CA ILE A 73 -9.72 -11.18 -6.95
C ILE A 73 -8.41 -11.94 -6.78
N VAL A 74 -7.57 -11.46 -5.85
CA VAL A 74 -6.32 -12.15 -5.50
C VAL A 74 -6.60 -13.05 -4.31
N GLN A 75 -6.53 -14.37 -4.54
CA GLN A 75 -6.68 -15.38 -3.49
C GLN A 75 -5.37 -16.15 -3.33
N ASN A 76 -4.82 -16.16 -2.11
CA ASN A 76 -3.68 -16.99 -1.78
C ASN A 76 -4.16 -18.39 -1.40
N LEU A 77 -4.04 -19.34 -2.32
CA LEU A 77 -4.50 -20.73 -2.16
C LEU A 77 -3.66 -21.54 -1.15
N TYR A 78 -2.46 -21.09 -0.83
CA TYR A 78 -1.51 -21.78 0.07
C TYR A 78 -1.40 -21.10 1.43
N LYS A 79 -2.29 -20.13 1.71
CA LYS A 79 -2.28 -19.39 2.98
C LYS A 79 -2.38 -20.33 4.18
N ASP A 80 -3.31 -21.28 4.14
CA ASP A 80 -3.58 -22.18 5.27
C ASP A 80 -2.40 -23.14 5.53
N GLU A 81 -1.80 -23.68 4.46
CA GLU A 81 -0.64 -24.57 4.55
C GLU A 81 0.59 -23.82 5.09
N ARG A 82 0.79 -22.58 4.65
CA ARG A 82 1.87 -21.72 5.18
C ARG A 82 1.66 -21.32 6.63
N ASP A 83 0.45 -20.88 6.98
CA ASP A 83 0.11 -20.51 8.36
C ASP A 83 0.34 -21.73 9.29
N PHE A 84 0.10 -22.95 8.80
CA PHE A 84 0.43 -24.20 9.51
C PHE A 84 1.95 -24.42 9.66
N LEU A 85 2.75 -24.23 8.61
CA LEU A 85 4.21 -24.39 8.64
C LEU A 85 4.90 -23.34 9.52
N GLU A 86 4.46 -22.07 9.46
CA GLU A 86 5.00 -20.97 10.26
C GLU A 86 4.66 -21.12 11.77
N LEU A 87 3.51 -21.72 12.11
CA LEU A 87 3.18 -22.06 13.50
C LEU A 87 4.03 -23.22 14.03
N GLY A 88 4.33 -24.21 13.18
CA GLY A 88 5.09 -25.40 13.53
C GLY A 88 6.58 -25.14 13.79
N GLU A 89 7.15 -24.09 13.19
CA GLU A 89 8.56 -23.71 13.41
C GLU A 89 8.80 -22.97 14.73
N LYS A 90 7.77 -22.34 15.33
CA LYS A 90 7.91 -21.53 16.56
C LYS A 90 7.90 -22.33 17.87
N THR A 91 7.76 -23.66 17.83
CA THR A 91 7.60 -24.52 19.02
C THR A 91 8.85 -25.29 19.46
N TRP A 92 10.06 -24.89 19.03
CA TRP A 92 11.33 -25.48 19.50
C TRP A 92 12.33 -24.41 19.96
#